data_AF-A0A965KHH3-F1
#
_entry.id   AF-A0A965KHH3-F1
#
_cell.length_a   1.000
_cell.length_b   1.000
_cell.length_c   1.000
_cell.angle_alpha   90.00
_cell.angle_beta   90.00
_cell.angle_gamma   90.00
#
_symmetry.space_group_name_H-M   'P 1'
#
loop_
_entity.id
_entity.type
_entity.pdbx_description
1 polymer ?
#
loop_
_entity_poly.entity_id
_entity_poly.type
_entity_poly.pdbx_seq_one_letter_code
_entity_poly.pdbx_strand_id
1 'polypeptide(L)' 'MKQFARSAIAPYAIYLISLIAFAMRLFHLGQPKGFIFDELYYVNGAQDYLKYGVEVDGLKPEFIVHPPVGK' A
#
# COMPACT_ATOMS: atom_id res chain seq x y z
N MET A 1 -17.24 -16.15 -41.96
CA MET A 1 -16.12 -15.34 -41.42
C MET A 1 -16.65 -13.97 -40.99
N LYS A 2 -17.14 -13.83 -39.74
CA LYS A 2 -17.38 -12.53 -39.11
C LYS A 2 -16.40 -12.44 -37.97
N GLN A 3 -15.18 -12.00 -38.27
CA GLN A 3 -14.21 -11.68 -37.24
C GLN A 3 -14.83 -10.64 -36.31
N PHE A 4 -14.79 -10.95 -35.02
CA PHE A 4 -15.10 -10.06 -33.91
C PHE A 4 -14.60 -8.65 -34.21
N ALA A 5 -15.52 -7.73 -34.53
CA ALA A 5 -15.25 -6.31 -34.45
C ALA A 5 -15.06 -5.99 -32.96
N ARG A 6 -13.84 -6.18 -32.44
CA ARG A 6 -13.48 -5.69 -31.11
C ARG A 6 -13.74 -4.19 -31.13
N SER A 7 -14.72 -3.74 -30.35
CA SER A 7 -15.02 -2.32 -30.18
C SER A 7 -13.71 -1.57 -29.92
N ALA A 8 -13.45 -0.49 -30.67
CA ALA A 8 -12.24 0.33 -30.51
C ALA A 8 -12.09 0.89 -29.09
N ILE A 9 -13.17 0.86 -28.29
CA ILE A 9 -13.25 1.32 -26.90
C ILE A 9 -12.79 0.24 -25.90
N ALA A 10 -12.92 -1.05 -26.25
CA ALA A 10 -12.59 -2.17 -25.38
C ALA A 10 -11.17 -2.12 -24.77
N PRO A 11 -10.09 -1.74 -25.50
CA PRO A 11 -8.76 -1.64 -24.90
C PRO A 11 -8.63 -0.46 -23.92
N TYR A 12 -9.45 0.60 -24.03
CA TYR A 12 -9.39 1.75 -23.15
C TYR A 12 -10.17 1.57 -21.85
N ALA A 13 -11.10 0.60 -21.83
CA ALA A 13 -11.89 0.30 -20.64
C ALA A 13 -11.02 -0.07 -19.43
N ILE A 14 -9.90 -0.79 -19.64
CA ILE A 14 -9.00 -1.15 -18.53
C ILE A 14 -8.37 0.09 -17.90
N TYR A 15 -7.93 1.06 -18.70
CA TYR A 15 -7.35 2.31 -18.17
C TYR A 15 -8.39 3.13 -17.41
N LEU A 16 -9.62 3.21 -17.93
CA LEU A 16 -10.70 3.91 -17.26
C LEU A 16 -11.03 3.25 -15.90
N ILE A 17 -11.14 1.92 -15.87
CA ILE A 17 -11.40 1.17 -14.63
C ILE A 17 -10.22 1.33 -13.66
N SER A 18 -8.98 1.23 -14.12
CA SER A 18 -7.79 1.43 -13.29
C SER A 18 -7.73 2.84 -12.70
N LEU A 19 -8.07 3.86 -13.47
CA LEU A 19 -8.06 5.25 -13.00
C LEU A 19 -9.13 5.48 -11.93
N ILE A 20 -10.34 4.95 -12.14
CA ILE A 20 -11.42 5.03 -11.14
C ILE A 20 -11.01 4.27 -9.87
N ALA A 21 -10.49 3.05 -10.00
CA ALA A 21 -10.05 2.24 -8.86
C ALA A 21 -8.92 2.92 -8.08
N PHE A 22 -7.97 3.55 -8.78
CA PHE A 22 -6.89 4.33 -8.17
C PHE A 22 -7.43 5.53 -7.40
N ALA A 23 -8.31 6.32 -8.02
CA ALA A 23 -8.93 7.47 -7.37
C ALA A 23 -9.69 7.06 -6.10
N MET A 24 -10.43 5.95 -6.13
CA MET A 24 -11.14 5.43 -4.96
C MET A 24 -10.19 5.00 -3.83
N ARG A 25 -9.02 4.41 -4.14
CA ARG A 25 -8.03 4.02 -3.12
C ARG A 25 -7.36 5.21 -2.44
N LEU A 26 -7.21 6.32 -3.16
CA LEU A 26 -6.64 7.55 -2.61
C LEU A 26 -7.69 8.42 -1.91
N PHE A 27 -8.97 8.20 -2.20
CA PHE A 27 -10.05 8.96 -1.58
C PHE A 27 -10.07 8.69 -0.06
N HIS A 28 -10.01 9.77 0.73
CA HIS A 28 -9.86 9.73 2.20
C HIS A 28 -8.57 9.07 2.70
N LEU A 29 -7.51 8.99 1.88
CA LEU A 29 -6.19 8.57 2.36
C LEU A 29 -5.71 9.52 3.48
N GLY A 30 -5.28 8.94 4.61
CA GLY A 30 -4.87 9.70 5.80
C GLY A 30 -6.02 10.15 6.71
N GLN A 31 -7.17 9.48 6.62
CA GLN A 31 -8.28 9.55 7.56
C GLN A 31 -8.67 8.13 8.05
N PRO A 32 -9.10 7.98 9.32
CA PRO A 32 -9.13 8.98 10.39
C PRO A 32 -7.72 9.45 10.80
N LYS A 33 -7.63 10.52 11.57
CA LYS A 33 -6.35 10.99 12.11
C LYS A 33 -5.90 10.08 13.26
N GLY A 34 -4.58 9.92 13.41
CA GLY A 34 -3.99 8.98 14.37
C GLY A 34 -3.64 7.64 13.72
N PHE A 35 -3.10 6.72 14.52
CA PHE A 35 -2.78 5.36 14.07
C PHE A 35 -3.96 4.41 14.35
N ILE A 36 -4.24 3.53 13.39
CA ILE A 36 -5.26 2.48 13.54
C ILE A 36 -4.63 1.09 13.49
N PHE A 37 -4.98 0.25 14.48
CA PHE A 37 -4.63 -1.16 14.53
C PHE A 37 -3.13 -1.42 14.26
N ASP A 38 -2.81 -2.17 13.21
CA ASP A 38 -1.47 -2.56 12.81
C ASP A 38 -0.56 -1.39 12.40
N GLU A 39 -1.10 -0.18 12.18
CA GLU A 39 -0.28 1.01 11.95
C GLU A 39 0.59 1.36 13.15
N LEU A 40 0.22 0.95 14.37
CA LEU A 40 1.06 1.12 15.55
C LEU A 40 2.35 0.32 15.47
N TYR A 41 2.34 -0.84 14.79
CA TYR A 41 3.47 -1.75 14.70
C TYR A 41 4.26 -1.54 13.40
N TYR A 42 3.60 -1.55 12.24
CA TYR A 42 4.32 -1.47 10.96
C TYR A 42 4.93 -0.09 10.71
N VAL A 43 4.21 0.99 11.05
CA VAL A 43 4.76 2.33 10.87
C VAL A 43 5.93 2.58 11.82
N ASN A 44 5.87 2.04 13.05
CA ASN A 44 6.96 2.16 14.00
C ASN A 44 8.21 1.39 13.53
N GLY A 45 8.08 0.13 13.10
CA GLY A 45 9.20 -0.63 12.55
C GLY A 45 9.80 0.03 11.29
N ALA A 46 8.98 0.60 10.42
CA ALA A 46 9.46 1.37 9.27
C ALA A 46 10.25 2.63 9.69
N GLN A 47 9.80 3.33 10.74
CA GLN A 47 10.53 4.47 11.29
C GLN A 47 11.89 4.06 11.87
N ASP A 48 11.97 2.90 12.53
CA ASP A 48 13.23 2.37 13.04
C ASP A 48 14.19 1.97 11.92
N TYR A 49 13.69 1.36 10.84
CA TYR A 49 14.51 1.12 9.65
C TYR A 49 15.08 2.41 9.06
N LEU A 50 14.28 3.47 8.96
CA LEU A 50 14.75 4.75 8.47
C LEU A 50 15.78 5.41 9.39
N LYS A 51 15.68 5.20 10.71
CA LYS A 51 16.53 5.85 11.70
C LYS A 51 17.81 5.07 12.05
N TYR A 52 17.71 3.76 12.16
CA TYR A 52 18.77 2.89 12.67
C TYR A 52 19.17 1.78 11.68
N GLY A 53 18.39 1.57 10.62
CA GLY A 53 18.60 0.48 9.65
C GLY A 53 18.13 -0.89 10.13
N VAL A 54 17.63 -1.00 11.37
CA VAL A 54 17.09 -2.20 12.00
C VAL A 54 15.97 -1.82 12.98
N GLU A 55 15.05 -2.74 13.25
CA GLU A 55 13.95 -2.54 14.21
C GLU A 55 14.44 -2.62 15.66
N VAL A 56 13.98 -1.70 16.52
CA VAL A 56 14.47 -1.59 17.90
C VAL A 56 13.36 -1.23 18.90
N ASP A 57 13.34 -1.91 20.04
CA ASP A 57 12.55 -1.46 21.18
C ASP A 57 13.38 -0.43 21.97
N GLY A 58 13.24 0.84 21.56
CA GLY A 58 14.00 1.96 22.09
C GLY A 58 15.47 1.95 21.66
N LEU A 59 16.34 1.40 22.52
CA LEU A 59 17.78 1.23 22.22
C LEU A 59 18.20 -0.25 22.24
N LYS A 60 17.23 -1.17 22.33
CA LYS A 60 17.47 -2.61 22.40
C LYS A 60 16.98 -3.28 21.11
N PRO A 61 17.54 -4.44 20.73
CA PRO A 61 17.01 -5.22 19.63
C PRO A 61 15.54 -5.60 19.88
N GLU A 62 14.67 -5.42 18.88
CA GLU A 62 13.27 -5.84 18.94
C GLU A 62 13.10 -7.30 18.49
N PHE A 63 12.09 -7.99 19.04
CA PHE A 63 11.67 -9.28 18.53
C PHE A 63 10.76 -9.11 17.31
N ILE A 64 11.23 -9.56 16.14
CA ILE A 64 10.55 -9.37 14.87
C ILE A 64 9.77 -10.63 14.47
N VAL A 65 8.45 -10.49 14.31
CA VAL A 65 7.56 -11.59 13.87
C VAL A 65 7.49 -11.72 12.34
N HIS A 66 7.59 -10.60 11.63
CA HIS A 66 7.37 -10.54 10.17
C HIS A 66 8.64 -10.14 9.41
N PRO A 67 8.89 -10.74 8.22
CA PRO A 67 9.98 -10.32 7.34
C PRO A 67 9.92 -8.82 6.97
N PRO A 68 11.07 -8.19 6.64
CA PRO A 68 11.18 -6.73 6.58
C PRO A 68 10.49 -6.07 5.37
N VAL A 69 10.31 -6.78 4.25
CA VAL A 69 9.90 -6.18 2.97
C VAL A 69 8.51 -5.52 3.00
N GLY A 70 7.63 -5.97 3.90
CA GLY A 70 6.25 -5.49 3.98
C GLY A 70 6.01 -4.39 5.02
N LYS A 71 7.06 -3.93 5.71
CA LYS A 71 6.99 -2.83 6.69
C LYS A 71 7.38 -1.53 6.02
#